data_AF-A0A410RKI0-F1
#
_entry.id   AF-A0A410RKI0-F1
#
_cell.length_a   1.000
_cell.length_b   1.000
_cell.length_c   1.000
_cell.angle_alpha   90.00
_cell.angle_beta   90.00
_cell.angle_gamma   90.00
#
_symmetry.space_group_name_H-M   'P 1'
#
loop_
_entity.id
_entity.type
_entity.pdbx_description
1 polymer ?
#
loop_
_entity_poly.entity_id
_entity_poly.type
_entity_poly.pdbx_seq_one_letter_code
_entity_poly.pdbx_strand_id
1 'polypeptide(L)'
;MRSPLLLSAVAALLLTLTASAAGDPGRAHVRAAAKAMGGEARLRALTGLRLRGVGHWNLLEQSERPTPPFLAMYEQFEEVRDLRRGRLRQKSESRGMVMDEWKGVTMLLADGVAAADFHLERLG
;
A
#
# COMPACT_ATOMS: atom_id res chain seq x y z
N MET A 1 -57.79 -13.35 -22.61
CA MET A 1 -57.63 -11.94 -22.21
C MET A 1 -56.19 -11.76 -21.75
N ARG A 2 -55.36 -11.11 -22.57
CA ARG A 2 -53.93 -10.90 -22.29
C ARG A 2 -53.82 -9.86 -21.18
N SER A 3 -53.34 -10.27 -20.01
CA SER A 3 -53.34 -9.42 -18.82
C SER A 3 -52.35 -8.26 -18.99
N PRO A 4 -52.79 -6.99 -18.97
CA PRO A 4 -51.92 -5.82 -19.12
C PRO A 4 -50.94 -5.67 -17.94
N LEU A 5 -51.20 -6.35 -16.82
CA LEU A 5 -50.36 -6.37 -15.63
C LEU A 5 -49.02 -7.08 -15.86
N LEU A 6 -48.97 -8.11 -16.72
CA LEU A 6 -47.72 -8.82 -17.05
C LEU A 6 -46.80 -7.98 -17.93
N LEU A 7 -47.36 -7.15 -18.83
CA LEU A 7 -46.59 -6.23 -19.68
C LEU A 7 -45.96 -5.10 -18.87
N SER A 8 -46.67 -4.54 -17.88
CA SER A 8 -46.12 -3.52 -16.99
C SER A 8 -45.03 -4.06 -16.06
N ALA A 9 -45.18 -5.29 -15.57
CA ALA A 9 -44.15 -5.93 -14.74
C ALA A 9 -42.86 -6.19 -15.52
N VAL A 10 -42.95 -6.62 -16.78
CA VAL A 10 -41.79 -6.84 -17.65
C VAL A 10 -41.15 -5.50 -18.06
N ALA A 11 -41.92 -4.46 -18.34
CA ALA A 11 -41.40 -3.13 -18.65
C ALA A 11 -40.65 -2.50 -17.45
N ALA A 12 -41.18 -2.66 -16.23
CA ALA A 12 -40.51 -2.21 -15.01
C ALA A 12 -39.21 -2.99 -14.73
N LEU A 13 -39.17 -4.28 -15.04
CA LEU A 13 -37.98 -5.12 -14.90
C LEU A 13 -36.90 -4.77 -15.95
N LEU A 14 -37.30 -4.37 -17.17
CA LEU A 14 -36.35 -3.95 -18.21
C LEU A 14 -35.73 -2.56 -17.94
N LEU A 15 -36.44 -1.69 -17.21
CA LEU A 15 -35.95 -0.36 -16.80
C LEU A 15 -34.93 -0.40 -15.65
N THR A 16 -34.86 -1.49 -14.88
CA THR A 16 -33.86 -1.65 -13.80
C THR A 16 -32.57 -2.33 -14.27
N LEU A 17 -32.54 -2.92 -15.47
CA LEU A 17 -31.34 -3.56 -16.03
C LEU A 17 -30.33 -2.59 -16.65
N THR A 18 -30.65 -1.30 -16.77
CA THR A 18 -29.73 -0.27 -17.28
C THR A 18 -28.91 0.39 -16.17
N ALA A 19 -28.62 -0.34 -15.09
CA ALA A 19 -27.51 0.00 -14.21
C ALA A 19 -26.21 -0.16 -15.02
N SER A 20 -25.87 0.89 -15.77
CA SER A 20 -24.60 1.02 -16.47
C SER A 20 -23.52 0.75 -15.43
N ALA A 21 -22.77 -0.34 -15.63
CA ALA A 21 -21.48 -0.52 -15.02
C ALA A 21 -20.59 0.61 -15.52
N ALA A 22 -20.75 1.81 -14.95
CA ALA A 22 -19.88 2.94 -15.19
C ALA A 22 -18.48 2.42 -14.88
N GLY A 23 -17.69 2.26 -15.94
CA GLY A 23 -16.38 1.65 -15.83
C GLY A 23 -15.59 2.40 -14.78
N ASP A 24 -15.19 1.70 -13.72
CA ASP A 24 -14.41 2.26 -12.62
C ASP A 24 -13.16 2.95 -13.20
N PRO A 25 -13.10 4.30 -13.20
CA PRO A 25 -12.00 5.02 -13.82
C PRO A 25 -10.67 4.67 -13.16
N GLY A 26 -10.68 4.32 -11.86
CA GLY A 26 -9.51 3.82 -11.16
C GLY A 26 -8.97 2.52 -11.79
N ARG A 27 -9.86 1.58 -12.13
CA ARG A 27 -9.45 0.34 -12.83
C ARG A 27 -8.85 0.61 -14.19
N ALA A 28 -9.35 1.60 -14.93
CA ALA A 28 -8.78 1.96 -16.23
C ALA A 28 -7.33 2.45 -16.07
N HIS A 29 -7.07 3.31 -15.08
CA HIS A 29 -5.71 3.78 -14.77
C HIS A 29 -4.79 2.65 -14.33
N VAL A 30 -5.26 1.74 -13.47
CA VAL A 30 -4.47 0.58 -13.03
C VAL A 30 -4.11 -0.33 -14.20
N ARG A 31 -5.05 -0.61 -15.11
CA ARG A 31 -4.77 -1.40 -16.32
C ARG A 31 -3.77 -0.72 -17.25
N ALA A 32 -3.90 0.60 -17.43
CA ALA A 32 -2.96 1.38 -18.24
C ALA A 32 -1.55 1.34 -17.65
N ALA A 33 -1.42 1.53 -16.34
CA ALA A 33 -0.14 1.41 -15.62
C ALA A 33 0.43 -0.01 -15.74
N ALA A 34 -0.37 -1.05 -15.52
CA ALA A 34 0.08 -2.44 -15.67
C ALA A 34 0.58 -2.74 -17.08
N LYS A 35 -0.13 -2.25 -18.11
CA LYS A 35 0.30 -2.36 -19.51
C LYS A 35 1.62 -1.62 -19.74
N ALA A 36 1.78 -0.41 -19.23
CA ALA A 36 3.02 0.37 -19.33
C ALA A 36 4.21 -0.30 -18.63
N MET A 37 3.96 -1.04 -17.54
CA MET A 37 4.97 -1.85 -16.84
C MET A 37 5.30 -3.18 -17.55
N GLY A 38 4.79 -3.40 -18.76
CA GLY A 38 5.05 -4.61 -19.56
C GLY A 38 3.99 -5.70 -19.44
N GLY A 39 2.82 -5.37 -18.88
CA GLY A 39 1.65 -6.23 -18.84
C GLY A 39 1.56 -7.16 -17.62
N GLU A 40 0.36 -7.68 -17.39
CA GLU A 40 0.04 -8.49 -16.22
C GLU A 40 0.88 -9.77 -16.13
N ALA A 41 1.12 -10.45 -17.25
CA ALA A 41 1.95 -11.65 -17.27
C ALA A 41 3.37 -11.39 -16.74
N ARG A 42 3.97 -10.25 -17.12
CA ARG A 42 5.31 -9.85 -16.65
C ARG A 42 5.32 -9.50 -15.17
N LEU A 43 4.30 -8.78 -14.70
CA LEU A 43 4.15 -8.43 -13.28
C LEU A 43 3.95 -9.68 -12.41
N ARG A 44 3.14 -10.64 -12.87
CA ARG A 44 2.94 -11.92 -12.17
C ARG A 44 4.17 -12.82 -12.19
N ALA A 45 5.06 -12.65 -13.17
CA ALA A 45 6.31 -13.41 -13.27
C ALA A 45 7.46 -12.85 -12.40
N LEU A 46 7.26 -11.71 -11.72
CA LEU A 46 8.27 -11.14 -10.83
C LEU A 46 8.59 -12.12 -9.69
N THR A 47 9.88 -12.43 -9.52
CA THR A 47 10.35 -13.33 -8.46
C THR A 47 10.85 -12.57 -7.23
N GLY A 48 11.16 -11.29 -7.38
CA GLY A 48 11.64 -10.45 -6.29
C GLY A 48 11.52 -8.97 -6.58
N LEU A 49 11.60 -8.18 -5.51
CA LEU A 49 11.56 -6.73 -5.56
C LEU A 49 12.68 -6.15 -4.70
N ARG A 50 13.22 -5.01 -5.12
CA ARG A 50 14.08 -4.16 -4.30
C ARG A 50 13.45 -2.78 -4.28
N LEU A 51 13.17 -2.28 -3.08
CA LEU A 51 12.60 -0.96 -2.86
C LEU A 51 13.58 -0.13 -2.05
N ARG A 52 13.64 1.16 -2.35
CA ARG A 52 14.38 2.16 -1.58
C ARG A 52 13.53 3.41 -1.51
N GLY A 53 13.54 4.07 -0.36
CA GLY A 53 12.74 5.28 -0.19
C GLY A 53 13.19 6.10 0.99
N VAL A 54 12.71 7.34 1.00
CA VAL A 54 12.79 8.27 2.11
C VAL A 54 11.39 8.77 2.43
N GLY A 55 11.10 8.96 3.72
CA GLY A 55 9.81 9.37 4.24
C GLY A 55 9.93 10.60 5.12
N HIS A 56 8.89 11.44 5.11
CA HIS A 56 8.67 12.51 6.07
C HIS A 56 7.33 12.25 6.74
N TRP A 57 7.35 12.11 8.06
CA TRP A 57 6.20 11.82 8.89
C TRP A 57 5.87 13.03 9.75
N ASN A 58 4.63 13.51 9.67
CA ASN A 58 4.08 14.43 10.66
C ASN A 58 3.44 13.62 11.78
N LEU A 59 3.97 13.72 12.98
CA LEU A 59 3.60 12.89 14.13
C LEU A 59 2.49 13.57 14.93
N LEU A 60 1.27 13.50 14.41
CA LEU A 60 0.10 14.20 14.97
C LEU A 60 -0.17 13.78 16.43
N GLU A 61 -0.13 12.48 16.73
CA GLU A 61 -0.45 11.95 18.07
C GLU A 61 0.60 12.31 19.12
N GLN A 62 1.86 12.50 18.70
CA GLN A 62 2.97 12.86 19.57
C GLN A 62 3.13 14.37 19.70
N SER A 63 2.43 15.14 18.87
CA SER A 63 2.42 16.59 18.95
C SER A 63 1.41 17.02 20.00
N GLU A 64 1.86 17.68 21.07
CA GLU A 64 0.98 18.19 22.13
C GLU A 64 -0.07 19.19 21.60
N ARG A 65 0.23 19.85 20.48
CA ARG A 65 -0.66 20.81 19.82
C ARG A 65 -1.34 20.15 18.62
N PRO A 66 -2.67 20.29 18.46
CA PRO A 66 -3.40 19.75 17.31
C PRO A 66 -3.23 20.61 16.04
N THR A 67 -2.41 21.65 16.08
CA THR A 67 -2.14 22.56 14.95
C THR A 67 -0.65 22.59 14.61
N PRO A 68 -0.28 22.82 13.33
CA PRO A 68 1.11 22.90 12.92
C PRO A 68 1.92 23.99 13.65
N PRO A 69 3.26 23.87 13.71
CA PRO A 69 4.07 22.77 13.18
C PRO A 69 3.99 21.52 14.08
N PHE A 70 3.86 20.36 13.45
CA PHE A 70 3.89 19.06 14.13
C PHE A 70 5.33 18.62 14.36
N LEU A 71 5.53 17.72 15.33
CA LEU A 71 6.77 16.96 15.41
C LEU A 71 6.96 16.18 14.10
N ALA A 72 8.19 16.21 13.59
CA ALA A 72 8.55 15.51 12.36
C ALA A 72 9.48 14.34 12.67
N MET A 73 9.29 13.25 11.93
CA MET A 73 10.25 12.15 11.86
C MET A 73 10.58 11.88 10.40
N TYR A 74 11.86 11.67 10.13
CA TYR A 74 12.34 11.25 8.82
C TYR A 74 12.69 9.78 8.86
N GLU A 75 12.40 9.08 7.79
CA GLU A 75 12.73 7.67 7.60
C GLU A 75 13.51 7.50 6.31
N GLN A 76 14.46 6.58 6.30
CA GLN A 76 15.04 6.03 5.08
C GLN A 76 15.03 4.51 5.16
N PHE A 77 14.76 3.85 4.04
CA PHE A 77 14.70 2.39 4.02
C PHE A 77 15.23 1.78 2.74
N GLU A 78 15.70 0.54 2.88
CA GLU A 78 15.95 -0.40 1.81
C GLU A 78 15.24 -1.71 2.13
N GLU A 79 14.50 -2.23 1.15
CA GLU A 79 13.73 -3.45 1.29
C GLU A 79 14.04 -4.41 0.13
N VAL A 80 14.14 -5.70 0.43
CA VAL A 80 14.22 -6.76 -0.56
C VAL A 80 13.14 -7.79 -0.26
N ARG A 81 12.33 -8.13 -1.27
CA ARG A 81 11.30 -9.19 -1.20
C ARG A 81 11.67 -10.36 -2.11
N ASP A 82 11.57 -11.57 -1.58
CA ASP A 82 11.45 -12.80 -2.36
C ASP A 82 9.96 -13.15 -2.46
N LEU A 83 9.39 -12.90 -3.63
CA LEU A 83 7.96 -13.09 -3.87
C LEU A 83 7.57 -14.57 -4.00
N ARG A 84 8.54 -15.46 -4.31
CA ARG A 84 8.28 -16.89 -4.44
C ARG A 84 8.18 -17.57 -3.08
N ARG A 85 8.99 -17.12 -2.12
CA ARG A 85 9.05 -17.68 -0.77
C ARG A 85 8.31 -16.85 0.28
N GLY A 86 7.72 -15.72 -0.11
CA GLY A 86 7.04 -14.82 0.81
C GLY A 86 7.99 -14.24 1.87
N ARG A 87 9.26 -14.00 1.50
CA ARG A 87 10.29 -13.50 2.42
C ARG A 87 10.57 -12.04 2.17
N LEU A 88 10.96 -11.35 3.22
CA LEU A 88 11.22 -9.92 3.21
C LEU A 88 12.38 -9.62 4.16
N ARG A 89 13.27 -8.74 3.74
CA ARG A 89 14.23 -8.07 4.62
C ARG A 89 14.13 -6.57 4.38
N GLN A 90 13.85 -5.81 5.42
CA GLN A 90 13.87 -4.35 5.41
C GLN A 90 14.91 -3.86 6.38
N LYS A 91 15.79 -2.96 5.94
CA LYS A 91 16.56 -2.11 6.84
C LYS A 91 15.93 -0.72 6.78
N SER A 92 15.55 -0.17 7.91
CA SER A 92 15.13 1.23 8.02
C SER A 92 15.93 1.94 9.10
N GLU A 93 16.12 3.23 8.88
CA GLU A 93 16.71 4.15 9.84
C GLU A 93 15.75 5.33 9.98
N SER A 94 15.51 5.78 11.21
CA SER A 94 14.65 6.92 11.52
C SER A 94 15.35 7.93 12.42
N ARG A 95 15.02 9.21 12.25
CA ARG A 95 15.46 10.32 13.12
C ARG A 95 14.36 11.36 13.29
N GLY A 96 14.48 12.21 14.29
CA GLY A 96 13.49 13.24 14.64
C GLY A 96 12.63 12.81 15.83
N MET A 97 11.51 13.49 16.03
CA MET A 97 10.75 13.44 17.30
C MET A 97 11.64 13.80 18.50
N VAL A 98 12.16 12.79 19.20
CA VAL A 98 13.09 12.91 20.35
C VAL A 98 14.47 12.26 20.08
N MET A 99 14.69 11.76 18.85
CA MET A 99 15.91 11.09 18.42
C MET A 99 16.74 12.04 17.56
N ASP A 100 17.83 12.56 18.11
CA ASP A 100 18.74 13.45 17.37
C ASP A 100 19.61 12.69 16.37
N GLU A 101 19.85 11.41 16.61
CA GLU A 101 20.62 10.51 15.75
C GLU A 101 19.71 9.57 14.96
N TRP A 102 20.22 9.09 13.83
CA TRP A 102 19.59 7.98 13.11
C TRP A 102 19.67 6.70 13.93
N LYS A 103 18.52 6.10 14.22
CA LYS A 103 18.45 4.78 14.86
C LYS A 103 17.89 3.76 13.87
N GLY A 104 18.56 2.61 13.79
CA GLY A 104 18.28 1.59 12.79
C GLY A 104 17.45 0.45 13.34
N VAL A 105 16.58 -0.11 12.49
CA VAL A 105 15.94 -1.41 12.71
C VAL A 105 16.08 -2.24 11.45
N THR A 106 16.30 -3.54 11.62
CA THR A 106 16.17 -4.51 10.53
C THR A 106 15.00 -5.44 10.83
N MET A 107 14.03 -5.45 9.92
CA MET A 107 12.93 -6.40 9.94
C MET A 107 13.21 -7.55 8.98
N LEU A 108 12.90 -8.76 9.43
CA LEU A 108 12.95 -9.98 8.65
C LEU A 108 11.60 -10.67 8.74
N LEU A 109 11.07 -11.08 7.60
CA LEU A 109 9.95 -12.01 7.50
C LEU A 109 10.42 -13.22 6.71
N ALA A 110 10.37 -14.39 7.32
CA ALA A 110 10.68 -15.64 6.64
C ALA A 110 9.88 -16.78 7.25
N ASP A 111 9.33 -17.65 6.39
CA ASP A 111 8.72 -18.91 6.79
C ASP A 111 7.62 -18.74 7.88
N GLY A 112 6.84 -17.66 7.78
CA GLY A 112 5.77 -17.31 8.72
C GLY A 112 6.23 -16.61 10.01
N VAL A 113 7.52 -16.39 10.19
CA VAL A 113 8.11 -15.73 11.36
C VAL A 113 8.55 -14.31 11.01
N ALA A 114 8.16 -13.36 11.84
CA ALA A 114 8.66 -11.98 11.80
C ALA A 114 9.64 -11.75 12.95
N ALA A 115 10.78 -11.12 12.66
CA ALA A 115 11.79 -10.73 13.64
C ALA A 115 12.23 -9.28 13.38
N ALA A 116 12.58 -8.57 14.44
CA ALA A 116 13.13 -7.23 14.39
C ALA A 116 14.41 -7.16 15.23
N ASP A 117 15.43 -6.55 14.66
CA ASP A 117 16.71 -6.28 15.32
C ASP A 117 16.95 -4.77 15.36
N PHE A 118 17.12 -4.23 16.57
CA PHE A 118 17.29 -2.80 16.80
C PHE A 118 18.78 -2.49 16.93
N HIS A 119 19.29 -1.75 15.96
CA HIS A 119 20.68 -1.29 15.92
C HIS A 119 20.82 -0.08 16.83
N LEU A 120 20.93 -0.34 18.13
CA LEU A 120 21.37 0.65 19.08
C LEU A 120 22.91 0.72 18.97
N GLU A 121 23.43 1.78 18.36
CA GLU A 121 24.85 2.08 18.52
C GLU A 121 25.14 2.16 20.02
N ARG A 122 26.01 1.26 20.50
CA ARG A 122 26.48 1.22 21.87
C ARG A 122 27.31 2.47 22.05
N LEU A 123 26.75 3.48 22.74
CA LEU A 123 27.51 4.65 23.16
C LEU A 123 28.73 4.13 23.92
N GLY A 124 29.92 4.38 23.36
CA GLY A 124 31.21 4.16 24.02
C GLY A 124 31.49 5.24 25.05
#